data_AF-A0A7Y8JDN4-F1
#
_entry.id   AF-A0A7Y8JDN4-F1
#
_cell.length_a   1.000
_cell.length_b   1.000
_cell.length_c   1.000
_cell.angle_alpha   90.00
_cell.angle_beta   90.00
_cell.angle_gamma   90.00
#
_symmetry.space_group_name_H-M   'P 1'
#
loop_
_entity.id
_entity.type
_entity.pdbx_description
1 polymer ?
#
loop_
_entity_poly.entity_id
_entity_poly.type
_entity_poly.pdbx_seq_one_letter_code
_entity_poly.pdbx_strand_id
1 'polypeptide(L)'
;MNEESMSTVEDDLRPEYRREDLGKGVRGKHYARYAKGTNLVLLDDRVAKAFPTAEAVNEALLGLLALATKSTRTTPRSSGRAKARR
;
A
#
# COMPACT_ATOMS: atom_id res chain seq x y z
N MET A 1 -59.35 -4.84 -2.49
CA MET A 1 -58.84 -3.63 -1.81
C MET A 1 -57.41 -3.97 -1.43
N ASN A 2 -56.44 -3.29 -2.04
CA ASN A 2 -55.02 -3.62 -1.94
C ASN A 2 -54.41 -2.75 -0.83
N GLU A 3 -53.94 -3.36 0.24
CA GLU A 3 -53.16 -2.68 1.27
C GLU A 3 -51.67 -2.89 0.96
N GLU A 4 -51.05 -1.87 0.38
CA GLU A 4 -49.60 -1.80 0.22
C GLU A 4 -48.96 -1.60 1.59
N SER A 5 -48.17 -2.58 2.02
CA SER A 5 -47.31 -2.50 3.19
C SER A 5 -46.17 -1.49 2.94
N MET A 6 -46.31 -0.27 3.44
CA MET A 6 -45.18 0.66 3.60
C MET A 6 -44.24 0.08 4.67
N SER A 7 -43.22 -0.66 4.22
CA SER A 7 -42.08 -1.03 5.05
C SER A 7 -41.40 0.26 5.50
N THR A 8 -41.45 0.55 6.80
CA THR A 8 -40.69 1.63 7.43
C THR A 8 -39.21 1.36 7.16
N VAL A 9 -38.63 2.12 6.24
CA VAL A 9 -37.19 2.10 5.98
C VAL A 9 -36.55 2.76 7.20
N GLU A 10 -35.94 1.97 8.08
CA GLU A 10 -35.13 2.51 9.16
C GLU A 10 -34.00 3.34 8.54
N ASP A 11 -33.88 4.59 8.99
CA ASP A 11 -32.85 5.51 8.51
C ASP A 11 -31.52 5.18 9.20
N ASP A 12 -30.76 4.26 8.60
CA ASP A 12 -29.42 3.87 9.04
C ASP A 12 -28.37 4.98 8.84
N LEU A 13 -28.74 6.13 8.28
CA LEU A 13 -27.81 7.24 8.09
C LEU A 13 -27.48 7.90 9.43
N ARG A 14 -26.20 8.22 9.61
CA ARG A 14 -25.77 8.98 10.78
C ARG A 14 -26.42 10.37 10.75
N PRO A 15 -26.80 10.95 11.91
CA PRO A 15 -27.52 12.24 11.95
C PRO A 15 -26.75 13.42 11.33
N GLU A 16 -25.42 13.31 11.22
CA GLU A 16 -24.58 14.34 10.60
C GLU A 16 -24.66 14.34 9.07
N TYR A 17 -25.19 13.28 8.45
CA TYR A 17 -25.32 13.18 7.00
C TYR A 17 -26.65 13.71 6.52
N ARG A 18 -26.61 14.70 5.64
CA ARG A 18 -27.80 15.18 4.93
C ARG A 18 -27.82 14.62 3.52
N ARG A 19 -29.01 14.34 3.00
CA ARG A 19 -29.17 13.74 1.67
C ARG A 19 -28.61 14.64 0.57
N GLU A 20 -28.67 15.96 0.77
CA GLU A 20 -28.17 16.96 -0.17
C GLU A 20 -26.64 16.92 -0.32
N ASP A 21 -25.93 16.49 0.74
CA ASP A 21 -24.47 16.43 0.78
C ASP A 21 -23.92 15.22 0.00
N LEU A 22 -24.71 14.15 -0.12
CA LEU A 22 -24.27 12.87 -0.73
C LEU A 22 -24.23 12.91 -2.27
N GLY A 23 -24.89 13.88 -2.88
CA GLY A 23 -24.95 14.05 -4.34
C GLY A 23 -25.59 12.85 -5.07
N LYS A 24 -25.30 12.72 -6.37
CA LYS A 24 -25.83 11.62 -7.19
C LYS A 24 -24.99 10.35 -7.00
N GLY A 25 -25.66 9.25 -6.65
CA GLY A 25 -25.03 7.93 -6.58
C GLY A 25 -24.54 7.45 -7.96
N VAL A 26 -23.26 7.14 -8.07
CA VAL A 26 -22.65 6.58 -9.29
C VAL A 26 -22.23 5.14 -9.03
N ARG A 27 -22.81 4.20 -9.79
CA ARG A 27 -22.46 2.78 -9.70
C ARG A 27 -20.98 2.59 -10.06
N GLY A 28 -20.23 1.92 -9.19
CA GLY A 28 -18.81 1.63 -9.42
C GLY A 28 -17.86 2.81 -9.29
N LYS A 29 -18.26 3.94 -8.66
CA LYS A 29 -17.41 5.14 -8.45
C LYS A 29 -15.99 4.82 -7.95
N HIS A 30 -15.85 3.82 -7.09
CA HIS A 30 -14.58 3.39 -6.51
C HIS A 30 -14.13 1.99 -6.96
N TYR A 31 -14.84 1.35 -7.89
CA TYR A 31 -14.58 -0.03 -8.31
C TYR A 31 -13.17 -0.22 -8.84
N ALA A 32 -12.72 0.67 -9.74
CA ALA A 32 -11.38 0.58 -10.30
C ALA A 32 -10.27 0.80 -9.25
N ARG A 33 -10.51 1.62 -8.22
CA ARG A 33 -9.55 1.82 -7.12
C ARG A 33 -9.50 0.61 -6.20
N TYR A 34 -10.67 0.04 -5.90
CA TYR A 34 -10.77 -1.18 -5.10
C TYR A 34 -10.14 -2.39 -5.81
N ALA A 35 -10.44 -2.59 -7.09
CA ALA A 35 -9.93 -3.70 -7.89
C ALA A 35 -8.40 -3.67 -8.10
N LYS A 36 -7.78 -2.48 -8.05
CA LYS A 36 -6.31 -2.34 -8.05
C LYS A 36 -5.66 -2.95 -6.80
N GLY A 37 -6.43 -3.19 -5.75
CA GLY A 37 -5.93 -3.61 -4.45
C GLY A 37 -5.19 -2.47 -3.75
N THR A 38 -5.25 -2.46 -2.43
CA THR A 38 -4.39 -1.64 -1.59
C THR A 38 -3.45 -2.56 -0.85
N ASN A 39 -2.16 -2.53 -1.20
CA ASN A 39 -1.14 -3.29 -0.48
C ASN A 39 -0.75 -2.54 0.79
N LEU A 40 -1.63 -2.56 1.80
CA LEU A 40 -1.34 -2.04 3.12
C LEU A 40 -0.63 -3.11 3.94
N VAL A 41 0.52 -2.77 4.50
CA VAL A 41 1.31 -3.65 5.35
C VAL A 41 1.48 -2.99 6.71
N LEU A 42 1.13 -3.72 7.77
CA LEU A 42 1.36 -3.26 9.14
C LEU A 42 2.85 -3.37 9.47
N LEU A 43 3.45 -2.27 9.93
CA LEU A 43 4.84 -2.26 10.39
C LEU A 43 4.92 -2.72 11.85
N ASP A 44 6.04 -3.32 12.22
CA ASP A 44 6.40 -3.56 13.62
C ASP A 44 6.52 -2.23 14.37
N ASP A 45 6.11 -2.20 15.63
CA ASP A 45 6.12 -0.98 16.46
C ASP A 45 7.48 -0.29 16.52
N ARG A 46 8.57 -1.06 16.49
CA ARG A 46 9.93 -0.49 16.51
C ARG A 46 10.26 0.20 15.20
N VAL A 47 9.81 -0.36 14.08
CA VAL A 47 10.01 0.22 12.75
C VAL A 47 9.14 1.47 12.60
N ALA A 48 7.89 1.43 13.05
CA ALA A 48 6.99 2.59 13.04
C ALA A 48 7.52 3.75 13.91
N LYS A 49 8.15 3.46 15.06
CA LYS A 49 8.80 4.47 15.91
C LYS A 49 10.04 5.08 15.25
N ALA A 50 10.81 4.27 14.51
CA ALA A 50 12.01 4.73 13.82
C ALA A 50 11.70 5.51 12.54
N PHE A 51 10.60 5.18 11.84
CA PHE A 51 10.19 5.80 10.59
C PHE A 51 8.75 6.33 10.70
N PRO A 52 8.57 7.62 11.06
CA PRO A 52 7.26 8.20 11.29
C PRO A 52 6.38 8.32 10.03
N THR A 53 6.97 8.27 8.84
CA THR A 53 6.26 8.46 7.56
C THR A 53 6.51 7.30 6.60
N ALA A 54 5.53 7.03 5.73
CA ALA A 54 5.66 6.03 4.67
C ALA A 54 6.77 6.39 3.66
N GLU A 55 6.99 7.68 3.42
CA GLU A 55 8.07 8.19 2.56
C GLU A 55 9.44 7.79 3.12
N ALA A 56 9.67 7.99 4.43
CA ALA A 56 10.93 7.66 5.07
C ALA A 56 11.25 6.14 5.01
N VAL A 57 10.23 5.28 5.17
CA VAL A 57 10.39 3.82 5.00
C VAL A 57 10.79 3.48 3.56
N ASN A 58 10.09 4.06 2.58
CA ASN A 58 10.34 3.77 1.18
C ASN A 58 11.73 4.24 0.73
N GLU A 59 12.15 5.44 1.16
CA GLU A 59 13.49 5.94 0.86
C GLU A 59 14.59 5.03 1.45
N ALA A 60 14.43 4.56 2.68
CA ALA A 60 15.37 3.63 3.30
C ALA A 60 15.48 2.31 2.54
N LEU A 61 14.35 1.73 2.14
CA LEU A 61 14.31 0.49 1.37
C LEU A 61 14.90 0.67 -0.04
N LEU A 62 14.62 1.78 -0.71
CA LEU A 62 15.21 2.12 -2.01
C LEU A 62 16.72 2.31 -1.92
N GLY A 63 17.20 2.96 -0.85
CA GLY A 63 18.63 3.10 -0.57
C GLY A 63 19.31 1.74 -0.39
N LEU A 64 18.68 0.81 0.34
CA LEU A 64 19.18 -0.55 0.51
C LEU A 64 19.27 -1.31 -0.82
N LEU A 65 18.26 -1.19 -1.68
CA LEU A 65 18.28 -1.77 -3.02
C LEU A 65 19.43 -1.20 -3.87
N ALA A 66 19.65 0.12 -3.81
CA ALA A 66 20.75 0.78 -4.51
C ALA A 66 22.13 0.30 -4.00
N LEU A 67 22.25 0.02 -2.70
CA LEU A 67 23.48 -0.53 -2.12
C LEU A 67 23.69 -1.99 -2.55
N ALA A 68 22.65 -2.82 -2.48
CA ALA A 68 22.70 -4.23 -2.85
C ALA A 68 23.13 -4.40 -4.33
N THR A 69 22.51 -3.64 -5.24
CA THR A 69 22.84 -3.68 -6.68
C THR A 69 24.28 -3.26 -6.98
N LYS A 70 24.82 -2.28 -6.25
CA LYS A 70 26.22 -1.86 -6.36
C LYS A 70 27.17 -2.94 -5.84
N SER A 71 26.85 -3.56 -4.70
CA SER A 71 27.68 -4.60 -4.08
C SER A 71 27.81 -5.84 -4.98
N THR A 72 26.70 -6.32 -5.56
CA THR A 72 26.69 -7.52 -6.42
C THR A 72 27.52 -7.38 -7.70
N ARG A 73 27.88 -6.15 -8.12
CA ARG A 73 28.62 -5.90 -9.36
C ARG A 73 30.16 -5.97 -9.18
N THR A 74 30.66 -6.10 -7.95
CA THR A 74 32.07 -5.77 -7.63
C THR A 74 32.92 -6.95 -7.16
N THR A 75 32.69 -8.15 -7.68
CA THR A 75 33.71 -9.21 -7.59
C THR A 75 34.15 -9.65 -8.98
N PRO A 76 35.18 -9.02 -9.58
CA PRO A 76 35.99 -9.76 -10.53
C PRO A 76 36.63 -10.88 -9.73
N ARG A 77 36.19 -12.12 -10.00
CA ARG A 77 36.80 -13.34 -9.47
C ARG A 77 38.31 -13.15 -9.58
N SER A 78 39.03 -13.18 -8.46
CA SER A 78 40.49 -13.19 -8.49
C SER A 78 40.90 -14.42 -9.29
N SER A 79 41.28 -14.21 -10.55
CA SER A 79 41.89 -15.26 -11.35
C SER A 79 43.16 -15.63 -10.60
N GLY A 80 43.15 -16.85 -10.07
CA GLY A 80 44.16 -17.35 -9.17
C GLY A 80 45.55 -17.11 -9.71
N ARG A 81 46.39 -16.55 -8.85
CA ARG A 81 47.86 -16.56 -8.89
C ARG A 81 48.37 -17.79 -9.66
N ALA A 82 48.68 -17.60 -10.95
CA ALA A 82 49.37 -18.60 -11.74
C ALA A 82 50.73 -18.81 -11.07
N LYS A 83 50.90 -20.05 -10.60
CA LYS A 83 51.95 -20.53 -9.74
C LYS A 83 53.31 -20.33 -10.41
N ALA A 84 54.08 -19.36 -9.93
CA ALA A 84 55.53 -19.36 -10.14
C ALA A 84 56.08 -20.67 -9.54
N ARG A 85 56.52 -21.60 -10.39
CA ARG A 85 57.36 -22.75 -10.02
C ARG A 85 58.34 -23.05 -11.16
N ARG A 86 59.57 -22.62 -10.90
CA ARG A 86 60.88 -23.28 -11.15
C ARG A 86 61.34 -23.52 -12.59
#